data_AF-A0A948F872-F1
#
_entry.id   AF-A0A948F872-F1
#
_cell.length_a   1.000
_cell.length_b   1.000
_cell.length_c   1.000
_cell.angle_alpha   90.00
_cell.angle_beta   90.00
_cell.angle_gamma   90.00
#
_symmetry.space_group_name_H-M   'P 1'
#
loop_
_entity.id
_entity.type
_entity.pdbx_description
1 polymer ?
#
loop_
_entity_poly.entity_id
_entity_poly.type
_entity_poly.pdbx_seq_one_letter_code
_entity_poly.pdbx_strand_id
1 'polypeptide(L)'
;MRKKDVTALFDLDGEQISVPDYYNSLIEAKISVRRLRIYSQLTYWEKKELDPKLPPNPPRQYANDWRGWDDFLIKKLRDHYYPTWQQASESAIKLNIRSAREYDAKRYLDLRLHSQPRFKYPDWPGWDTFLQRKPKPARGPYYPNIYEAAAAVATLGIKTKTEYALRYDEDPRLPADPWNRYKKYWRSNGGWYGFFNRRKPTKKYANWKICSEAAIRLGIQSQPEYERRYREDPRLYSHPDQKFYRVWKAYGGWPAFLGRTRRHDAYETLNEVIGAIRKLGIITQAEYLRRFHEDPKLRARPDRTYRNAKPINWQQIGGWNGLFAQIRLAA
;
A
#
# COMPACT_ATOMS: atom_id res chain seq x y z
N MET A 1 -21.69 -19.71 -35.55
CA MET A 1 -20.54 -18.79 -35.69
C MET A 1 -19.92 -18.54 -34.32
N ARG A 2 -18.61 -18.87 -34.20
CA ARG A 2 -17.65 -18.66 -33.09
C ARG A 2 -18.08 -19.06 -31.66
N LYS A 3 -17.68 -20.27 -31.26
CA LYS A 3 -17.44 -20.64 -29.86
C LYS A 3 -16.40 -19.66 -29.30
N LYS A 4 -16.70 -18.99 -28.19
CA LYS A 4 -15.72 -18.16 -27.48
C LYS A 4 -14.81 -19.09 -26.69
N ASP A 5 -13.51 -19.06 -26.99
CA ASP A 5 -12.47 -19.64 -26.15
C ASP A 5 -12.52 -19.00 -24.77
N VAL A 6 -12.85 -19.82 -23.77
CA VAL A 6 -12.74 -19.45 -22.36
C VAL A 6 -11.35 -19.90 -21.92
N THR A 7 -10.50 -18.94 -21.57
CA THR A 7 -9.15 -19.17 -21.05
C THR A 7 -9.27 -19.96 -19.74
N ALA A 8 -8.82 -21.22 -19.73
CA ALA A 8 -8.84 -22.05 -18.54
C ALA A 8 -7.87 -21.48 -17.49
N LEU A 9 -8.40 -21.17 -16.31
CA LEU A 9 -7.61 -20.78 -15.14
C LEU A 9 -7.32 -22.04 -14.33
N PHE A 10 -6.08 -22.21 -13.88
CA PHE A 10 -5.65 -23.32 -13.02
C PHE A 10 -5.20 -22.75 -11.67
N ASP A 11 -5.41 -23.50 -10.59
CA ASP A 11 -4.94 -23.12 -9.26
C ASP A 11 -3.45 -23.49 -9.06
N LEU A 12 -2.92 -23.20 -7.86
CA LEU A 12 -1.51 -23.43 -7.52
C LEU A 12 -1.13 -24.92 -7.51
N ASP A 13 -2.11 -25.82 -7.45
CA ASP A 13 -1.94 -27.26 -7.47
C ASP A 13 -2.21 -27.86 -8.86
N GLY A 14 -2.53 -27.02 -9.85
CA GLY A 14 -2.74 -27.43 -11.24
C GLY A 14 -4.14 -27.97 -11.53
N GLU A 15 -5.10 -27.83 -10.62
CA GLU A 15 -6.49 -28.18 -10.90
C GLU A 15 -7.17 -27.07 -11.70
N GLN A 16 -8.01 -27.47 -12.67
CA GLN A 16 -8.77 -26.54 -13.48
C GLN A 16 -9.80 -25.83 -12.60
N ILE A 17 -9.61 -24.53 -12.38
CA ILE A 17 -10.57 -23.69 -11.67
C ILE A 17 -11.79 -23.56 -12.59
N SER A 18 -12.87 -24.25 -12.24
CA SER A 18 -14.18 -24.00 -12.83
C SER A 18 -14.61 -22.60 -12.41
N VAL A 19 -14.43 -21.62 -13.30
CA VAL A 19 -15.03 -20.30 -13.12
C VAL A 19 -16.52 -20.47 -13.46
N PRO A 20 -17.43 -20.28 -12.51
CA PRO A 20 -18.84 -20.55 -12.77
C PRO A 20 -19.38 -19.58 -13.83
N ASP A 21 -20.11 -20.14 -14.80
CA ASP A 21 -20.71 -19.40 -15.92
C ASP A 21 -21.75 -18.35 -15.46
N TYR A 22 -22.32 -18.54 -14.26
CA TYR A 22 -23.36 -17.70 -13.68
C TYR A 22 -22.99 -17.25 -12.25
N TYR A 23 -23.75 -16.29 -11.71
CA TYR A 23 -23.64 -15.92 -10.30
C TYR A 23 -23.82 -17.15 -9.39
N ASN A 24 -22.93 -17.30 -8.40
CA ASN A 24 -22.93 -18.43 -7.47
C ASN A 24 -24.02 -18.30 -6.40
N SER A 25 -24.45 -17.07 -6.12
CA SER A 25 -25.50 -16.81 -5.14
C SER A 25 -26.68 -16.08 -5.75
N LEU A 26 -27.89 -16.42 -5.27
CA LEU A 26 -29.12 -15.70 -5.61
C LEU A 26 -29.00 -14.20 -5.32
N ILE A 27 -28.23 -13.85 -4.29
CA ILE A 27 -27.94 -12.48 -3.85
C ILE A 27 -27.22 -11.68 -4.94
N GLU A 28 -26.12 -12.20 -5.48
CA GLU A 28 -25.35 -11.50 -6.51
C GLU A 28 -26.18 -11.30 -7.79
N ALA A 29 -26.99 -12.29 -8.15
CA ALA A 29 -27.93 -12.17 -9.26
C ALA A 29 -29.00 -11.09 -9.01
N LYS A 30 -29.57 -11.01 -7.80
CA LYS A 30 -30.53 -9.95 -7.42
C LYS A 30 -29.90 -8.55 -7.49
N ILE A 31 -28.63 -8.40 -7.10
CA ILE A 31 -27.88 -7.14 -7.22
C ILE A 31 -27.78 -6.72 -8.69
N SER A 32 -27.46 -7.66 -9.58
CA SER A 32 -27.38 -7.41 -11.02
C SER A 32 -28.74 -7.04 -11.62
N VAL A 33 -29.79 -7.83 -11.37
CA VAL A 33 -31.17 -7.56 -11.79
C VAL A 33 -31.61 -6.15 -11.42
N ARG A 34 -31.27 -5.71 -10.19
CA ARG A 34 -31.56 -4.37 -9.69
C ARG A 34 -30.73 -3.29 -10.38
N ARG A 35 -29.42 -3.49 -10.57
CA ARG A 35 -28.55 -2.57 -11.30
C ARG A 35 -29.07 -2.33 -12.73
N LEU A 36 -29.58 -3.38 -13.36
CA LEU A 36 -30.15 -3.36 -14.71
C LEU A 36 -31.62 -2.86 -14.77
N ARG A 37 -32.22 -2.53 -13.61
CA ARG A 37 -33.62 -2.08 -13.49
C ARG A 37 -34.59 -3.06 -14.17
N ILE A 38 -34.43 -4.34 -13.84
CA ILE A 38 -35.30 -5.44 -14.27
C ILE A 38 -36.36 -5.66 -13.19
N TYR A 39 -37.64 -5.53 -13.54
CA TYR A 39 -38.75 -5.57 -12.57
C TYR A 39 -39.86 -6.56 -12.92
N SER A 40 -39.81 -7.15 -14.11
CA SER A 40 -40.76 -8.18 -14.57
C SER A 40 -40.01 -9.31 -15.27
N GLN A 41 -40.64 -10.49 -15.35
CA GLN A 41 -40.06 -11.63 -16.08
C GLN A 41 -39.79 -11.25 -17.54
N LEU A 42 -40.69 -10.48 -18.17
CA LEU A 42 -40.48 -9.95 -19.52
C LEU A 42 -39.21 -9.11 -19.61
N THR A 43 -39.04 -8.12 -18.72
CA THR A 43 -37.83 -7.29 -18.71
C THR A 43 -36.57 -8.08 -18.35
N TYR A 44 -36.72 -9.23 -17.68
CA TYR A 44 -35.59 -10.10 -17.38
C TYR A 44 -35.07 -10.73 -18.68
N TRP A 45 -35.95 -11.27 -19.51
CA TRP A 45 -35.56 -11.84 -20.79
C TRP A 45 -35.00 -10.79 -21.76
N GLU A 46 -35.57 -9.59 -21.78
CA GLU A 46 -35.09 -8.47 -22.61
C GLU A 46 -33.68 -8.00 -22.23
N LYS A 47 -33.36 -8.00 -20.92
CA LYS A 47 -32.16 -7.35 -20.39
C LYS A 47 -31.12 -8.31 -19.81
N LYS A 48 -31.40 -9.61 -19.67
CA LYS A 48 -30.44 -10.56 -19.08
C LYS A 48 -29.12 -10.63 -19.86
N GLU A 49 -29.15 -10.39 -21.17
CA GLU A 49 -27.94 -10.31 -21.99
C GLU A 49 -27.02 -9.12 -21.62
N LEU A 50 -27.53 -8.09 -20.92
CA LEU A 50 -26.71 -6.98 -20.41
C LEU A 50 -25.80 -7.39 -19.25
N ASP A 51 -26.07 -8.53 -18.60
CA ASP A 51 -25.16 -9.16 -17.65
C ASP A 51 -25.12 -10.67 -17.89
N PRO A 52 -24.11 -11.15 -18.66
CA PRO A 52 -24.00 -12.56 -19.05
C PRO A 52 -23.94 -13.57 -17.89
N LYS A 53 -23.67 -13.12 -16.65
CA LYS A 53 -23.69 -13.97 -15.45
C LYS A 53 -25.10 -14.24 -14.93
N LEU A 54 -26.12 -13.56 -15.44
CA LEU A 54 -27.51 -13.87 -15.12
C LEU A 54 -27.93 -15.17 -15.83
N PRO A 55 -28.37 -16.19 -15.07
CA PRO A 55 -28.70 -17.48 -15.67
C PRO A 55 -29.97 -17.38 -16.52
N PRO A 56 -30.08 -18.18 -17.60
CA PRO A 56 -31.31 -18.28 -18.36
C PRO A 56 -32.43 -18.90 -17.53
N ASN A 57 -32.14 -19.74 -16.54
CA ASN A 57 -33.16 -20.31 -15.65
C ASN A 57 -32.79 -20.07 -14.18
N PRO A 58 -33.09 -18.89 -13.62
CA PRO A 58 -32.85 -18.58 -12.21
C PRO A 58 -33.51 -19.56 -11.22
N PRO A 59 -34.78 -20.02 -11.43
CA PRO A 59 -35.37 -21.05 -10.57
C PRO A 59 -34.52 -22.31 -10.45
N ARG A 60 -33.90 -22.75 -11.54
CA ARG A 60 -33.03 -23.94 -11.56
C ARG A 60 -31.66 -23.67 -10.95
N GLN A 61 -31.05 -22.52 -11.25
CA GLN A 61 -29.71 -22.17 -10.75
C GLN A 61 -29.69 -21.99 -9.23
N TYR A 62 -30.74 -21.37 -8.68
CA TYR A 62 -30.82 -21.03 -7.26
C TYR A 62 -31.83 -21.89 -6.50
N ALA A 63 -32.03 -23.14 -6.91
CA ALA A 63 -33.13 -24.00 -6.43
C ALA A 63 -33.26 -24.05 -4.90
N ASN A 64 -32.14 -24.07 -4.18
CA ASN A 64 -32.11 -24.12 -2.71
C ASN A 64 -32.61 -22.82 -2.04
N ASP A 65 -32.42 -21.67 -2.71
CA ASP A 65 -32.73 -20.34 -2.17
C ASP A 65 -33.92 -19.67 -2.89
N TRP A 66 -34.45 -20.28 -3.94
CA TRP A 66 -35.45 -19.69 -4.83
C TRP A 66 -36.83 -19.61 -4.18
N ARG A 67 -37.37 -18.39 -4.09
CA ARG A 67 -38.69 -18.12 -3.47
C ARG A 67 -39.72 -17.57 -4.47
N GLY A 68 -39.44 -17.68 -5.76
CA GLY A 68 -40.29 -17.17 -6.84
C GLY A 68 -39.80 -15.86 -7.45
N TRP A 69 -40.40 -15.51 -8.59
CA TRP A 69 -39.99 -14.37 -9.40
C TRP A 69 -40.18 -13.02 -8.71
N ASP A 70 -41.20 -12.87 -7.87
CA ASP A 70 -41.41 -11.59 -7.17
C ASP A 70 -40.31 -11.31 -6.13
N ASP A 71 -39.79 -12.36 -5.47
CA ASP A 71 -38.63 -12.25 -4.56
C ASP A 71 -37.31 -11.98 -5.32
N PHE A 72 -37.19 -12.47 -6.55
CA PHE A 72 -36.02 -12.27 -7.40
C PHE A 72 -35.97 -10.89 -8.07
N LEU A 73 -37.12 -10.37 -8.51
CA LEU A 73 -37.21 -9.14 -9.30
C LEU A 73 -37.54 -7.90 -8.45
N ILE A 74 -38.07 -8.08 -7.23
CA ILE A 74 -38.34 -7.06 -6.21
C ILE A 74 -38.93 -5.76 -6.80
N LYS A 75 -40.17 -5.86 -7.32
CA LYS A 75 -40.94 -4.75 -7.93
C LYS A 75 -41.11 -3.54 -6.99
N LYS A 76 -41.21 -3.78 -5.68
CA LYS A 76 -41.31 -2.75 -4.63
C LYS A 76 -40.56 -3.21 -3.37
N LEU A 77 -39.42 -2.61 -3.06
CA LEU A 77 -38.62 -3.01 -1.88
C LEU A 77 -39.41 -2.98 -0.57
N ARG A 78 -40.30 -1.98 -0.43
CA ARG A 78 -41.04 -1.73 0.80
C ARG A 78 -41.96 -2.89 1.20
N ASP A 79 -42.45 -3.63 0.22
CA ASP A 79 -43.44 -4.69 0.40
C ASP A 79 -42.76 -6.06 0.63
N HIS A 80 -41.44 -6.15 0.46
CA HIS A 80 -40.67 -7.40 0.54
C HIS A 80 -39.63 -7.46 1.67
N TYR A 81 -39.57 -6.44 2.54
CA TYR A 81 -38.75 -6.51 3.74
C TYR A 81 -39.16 -7.68 4.63
N TYR A 82 -38.23 -8.22 5.41
CA TYR A 82 -38.58 -9.24 6.39
C TYR A 82 -39.67 -8.72 7.33
N PRO A 83 -40.75 -9.49 7.57
CA PRO A 83 -41.86 -9.08 8.41
C PRO A 83 -41.47 -8.92 9.88
N THR A 84 -40.49 -9.71 10.36
CA THR A 84 -40.01 -9.68 11.74
C THR A 84 -38.51 -9.44 11.81
N TRP A 85 -38.02 -8.88 12.92
CA TRP A 85 -36.59 -8.64 13.09
C TRP A 85 -35.81 -9.95 13.21
N GLN A 86 -36.43 -11.04 13.67
CA GLN A 86 -35.82 -12.37 13.78
C GLN A 86 -35.42 -12.91 12.41
N GLN A 87 -36.31 -12.80 11.41
CA GLN A 87 -35.99 -13.22 10.04
C GLN A 87 -34.91 -12.33 9.41
N ALA A 88 -34.94 -11.02 9.68
CA ALA A 88 -33.87 -10.12 9.24
C ALA A 88 -32.53 -10.41 9.96
N SER A 89 -32.58 -10.79 11.23
CA SER A 89 -31.41 -11.18 12.04
C SER A 89 -30.76 -12.43 11.45
N GLU A 90 -31.54 -13.48 11.15
CA GLU A 90 -31.03 -14.70 10.51
C GLU A 90 -30.31 -14.40 9.20
N SER A 91 -30.87 -13.54 8.35
CA SER A 91 -30.22 -13.12 7.11
C SER A 91 -28.93 -12.35 7.37
N ALA A 92 -28.95 -11.36 8.27
CA ALA A 92 -27.75 -10.59 8.62
C ALA A 92 -26.62 -11.50 9.16
N ILE A 93 -26.96 -12.51 9.95
CA ILE A 93 -26.02 -13.50 10.47
C ILE A 93 -25.46 -14.38 9.33
N LYS A 94 -26.32 -14.84 8.41
CA LYS A 94 -25.90 -15.60 7.21
C LYS A 94 -24.94 -14.80 6.32
N LEU A 95 -25.13 -13.48 6.23
CA LEU A 95 -24.23 -12.55 5.55
C LEU A 95 -22.94 -12.25 6.33
N ASN A 96 -22.73 -12.89 7.49
CA ASN A 96 -21.61 -12.66 8.38
C ASN A 96 -21.45 -11.17 8.76
N ILE A 97 -22.58 -10.50 9.02
CA ILE A 97 -22.62 -9.12 9.51
C ILE A 97 -22.45 -9.15 11.03
N ARG A 98 -21.41 -8.49 11.56
CA ARG A 98 -21.07 -8.55 13.00
C ARG A 98 -21.27 -7.25 13.76
N SER A 99 -21.58 -6.15 13.07
CA SER A 99 -21.78 -4.84 13.70
C SER A 99 -22.82 -4.00 12.96
N ALA A 100 -23.34 -2.97 13.62
CA ALA A 100 -24.24 -1.99 12.99
C ALA A 100 -23.60 -1.30 11.78
N ARG A 101 -22.28 -1.05 11.85
CA ARG A 101 -21.52 -0.44 10.74
C ARG A 101 -21.40 -1.40 9.56
N GLU A 102 -21.10 -2.67 9.83
CA GLU A 102 -21.12 -3.70 8.79
C GLU A 102 -22.52 -3.91 8.23
N TYR A 103 -23.55 -3.79 9.06
CA TYR A 103 -24.93 -3.88 8.59
C TYR A 103 -25.22 -2.79 7.57
N ASP A 104 -24.89 -1.54 7.87
CA ASP A 104 -25.07 -0.46 6.89
C ASP A 104 -24.25 -0.70 5.60
N ALA A 105 -23.01 -1.18 5.75
CA ALA A 105 -22.11 -1.44 4.64
C ALA A 105 -22.46 -2.70 3.82
N LYS A 106 -23.15 -3.71 4.38
CA LYS A 106 -23.36 -5.02 3.74
C LYS A 106 -24.83 -5.38 3.54
N ARG A 107 -25.77 -4.65 4.15
CA ARG A 107 -27.22 -4.93 4.02
C ARG A 107 -27.70 -4.98 2.57
N TYR A 108 -27.01 -4.32 1.63
CA TYR A 108 -27.37 -4.37 0.22
C TYR A 108 -27.21 -5.77 -0.38
N LEU A 109 -26.45 -6.65 0.27
CA LEU A 109 -26.33 -8.06 -0.08
C LEU A 109 -27.65 -8.82 0.16
N ASP A 110 -28.50 -8.39 1.10
CA ASP A 110 -29.88 -8.88 1.14
C ASP A 110 -30.84 -7.70 1.11
N LEU A 111 -31.43 -7.47 -0.06
CA LEU A 111 -32.34 -6.36 -0.31
C LEU A 111 -33.61 -6.39 0.55
N ARG A 112 -33.92 -7.51 1.24
CA ARG A 112 -35.00 -7.62 2.22
C ARG A 112 -34.63 -7.06 3.60
N LEU A 113 -33.35 -6.74 3.82
CA LEU A 113 -32.88 -6.04 5.01
C LEU A 113 -33.19 -4.55 4.93
N HIS A 114 -33.95 -4.06 5.91
CA HIS A 114 -34.27 -2.64 6.00
C HIS A 114 -33.02 -1.81 6.31
N SER A 115 -32.88 -0.62 5.73
CA SER A 115 -31.77 0.30 6.02
C SER A 115 -31.80 0.83 7.45
N GLN A 116 -32.99 0.92 8.05
CA GLN A 116 -33.20 1.40 9.41
C GLN A 116 -34.13 0.43 10.15
N PRO A 117 -33.63 -0.74 10.60
CA PRO A 117 -34.50 -1.79 11.13
C PRO A 117 -35.23 -1.38 12.41
N ARG A 118 -34.66 -0.45 13.21
CA ARG A 118 -35.33 0.15 14.37
C ARG A 118 -36.69 0.80 14.09
N PHE A 119 -36.90 1.28 12.86
CA PHE A 119 -38.16 1.91 12.46
C PHE A 119 -39.09 0.97 11.70
N LYS A 120 -38.58 -0.18 11.27
CA LYS A 120 -39.37 -1.22 10.60
C LYS A 120 -40.00 -2.17 11.61
N TYR A 121 -39.30 -2.45 12.71
CA TYR A 121 -39.72 -3.41 13.73
C TYR A 121 -40.08 -2.67 15.03
N PRO A 122 -41.37 -2.61 15.41
CA PRO A 122 -41.78 -1.97 16.66
C PRO A 122 -41.14 -2.58 17.92
N ASP A 123 -40.85 -3.87 17.88
CA ASP A 123 -40.23 -4.68 18.94
C ASP A 123 -38.71 -4.81 18.76
N TRP A 124 -38.05 -3.83 18.12
CA TRP A 124 -36.62 -3.87 17.83
C TRP A 124 -35.77 -4.11 19.09
N PRO A 125 -34.98 -5.20 19.15
CA PRO A 125 -34.33 -5.63 20.39
C PRO A 125 -32.95 -5.00 20.62
N GLY A 126 -32.54 -4.07 19.75
CA GLY A 126 -31.17 -3.54 19.72
C GLY A 126 -30.20 -4.41 18.92
N TRP A 127 -29.04 -3.83 18.58
CA TRP A 127 -28.04 -4.49 17.74
C TRP A 127 -27.41 -5.73 18.38
N ASP A 128 -27.29 -5.74 19.70
CA ASP A 128 -26.66 -6.86 20.41
C ASP A 128 -27.51 -8.13 20.29
N THR A 129 -28.82 -8.02 20.54
CA THR A 129 -29.75 -9.12 20.32
C THR A 129 -29.94 -9.43 18.83
N PHE A 130 -30.10 -8.41 17.98
CA PHE A 130 -30.33 -8.59 16.54
C PHE A 130 -29.16 -9.27 15.81
N LEU A 131 -27.91 -9.06 16.22
CA LEU A 131 -26.73 -9.71 15.62
C LEU A 131 -26.20 -10.87 16.47
N GLN A 132 -26.96 -11.30 17.50
CA GLN A 132 -26.57 -12.33 18.46
C GLN A 132 -25.16 -12.11 19.03
N ARG A 133 -24.86 -10.85 19.37
CA ARG A 133 -23.61 -10.48 20.02
C ARG A 133 -23.64 -10.99 21.45
N LYS A 134 -22.52 -11.55 21.91
CA LYS A 134 -22.39 -11.92 23.32
C LYS A 134 -22.67 -10.70 24.19
N PRO A 135 -23.43 -10.85 25.30
CA PRO A 135 -23.63 -9.78 26.26
C PRO A 135 -22.28 -9.22 26.69
N LYS A 136 -22.16 -7.90 26.77
CA LYS A 136 -20.94 -7.28 27.30
C LYS A 136 -20.78 -7.79 28.74
N PRO A 137 -19.61 -8.35 29.12
CA PRO A 137 -19.37 -8.69 30.51
C PRO A 137 -19.60 -7.43 31.35
N ALA A 138 -20.17 -7.59 32.55
CA ALA A 138 -20.21 -6.52 33.53
C ALA A 138 -18.79 -5.95 33.66
N ARG A 139 -18.62 -4.63 33.51
CA ARG A 139 -17.28 -4.02 33.51
C ARG A 139 -16.64 -4.29 34.87
N GLY A 140 -15.73 -5.26 34.91
CA GLY A 140 -14.79 -5.41 36.02
C GLY A 140 -13.94 -4.14 36.15
N PRO A 141 -13.23 -3.95 37.27
CA PRO A 141 -12.34 -2.80 37.42
C PRO A 141 -11.31 -2.81 36.30
N TYR A 142 -11.17 -1.66 35.61
CA TYR A 142 -10.14 -1.49 34.58
C TYR A 142 -8.76 -1.81 35.14
N TYR A 143 -7.84 -2.24 34.26
CA TYR A 143 -6.47 -2.48 34.67
C TYR A 143 -5.89 -1.27 35.43
N PRO A 144 -5.23 -1.48 36.59
CA PRO A 144 -4.74 -0.43 37.47
C PRO A 144 -3.63 0.41 36.84
N ASN A 145 -2.86 -0.17 35.91
CA ASN A 145 -1.78 0.52 35.23
C ASN A 145 -1.77 0.23 33.72
N ILE A 146 -1.03 1.08 32.99
CA ILE A 146 -0.94 1.01 31.53
C ILE A 146 -0.21 -0.24 31.03
N TYR A 147 0.68 -0.83 31.83
CA TYR A 147 1.48 -1.99 31.44
C TYR A 147 0.63 -3.26 31.42
N GLU A 148 -0.21 -3.47 32.43
CA GLU A 148 -1.18 -4.58 32.45
C GLU A 148 -2.21 -4.45 31.31
N ALA A 149 -2.72 -3.24 31.07
CA ALA A 149 -3.60 -2.98 29.95
C ALA A 149 -2.92 -3.26 28.59
N ALA A 150 -1.67 -2.82 28.42
CA ALA A 150 -0.90 -3.08 27.21
C ALA A 150 -0.60 -4.58 27.02
N ALA A 151 -0.35 -5.32 28.11
CA ALA A 151 -0.17 -6.77 28.06
C ALA A 151 -1.46 -7.47 27.62
N ALA A 152 -2.62 -7.08 28.15
CA ALA A 152 -3.91 -7.60 27.71
C ALA A 152 -4.19 -7.31 26.23
N VAL A 153 -3.92 -6.08 25.77
CA VAL A 153 -4.02 -5.68 24.36
C VAL A 153 -3.09 -6.53 23.46
N ALA A 154 -1.88 -6.82 23.93
CA ALA A 154 -0.94 -7.69 23.23
C ALA A 154 -1.45 -9.14 23.15
N THR A 155 -2.02 -9.67 24.24
CA THR A 155 -2.64 -11.01 24.27
C THR A 155 -3.80 -11.14 23.29
N LEU A 156 -4.61 -10.08 23.12
CA LEU A 156 -5.68 -10.02 22.12
C LEU A 156 -5.17 -9.85 20.68
N GLY A 157 -3.86 -9.63 20.49
CA GLY A 157 -3.24 -9.41 19.19
C GLY A 157 -3.67 -8.10 18.52
N ILE A 158 -4.11 -7.11 19.30
CA ILE A 158 -4.53 -5.79 18.81
C ILE A 158 -3.29 -4.92 18.57
N LYS A 159 -3.08 -4.46 17.33
CA LYS A 159 -1.87 -3.75 16.89
C LYS A 159 -2.11 -2.32 16.42
N THR A 160 -3.37 -1.93 16.26
CA THR A 160 -3.77 -0.62 15.73
C THR A 160 -4.89 0.03 16.54
N LYS A 161 -5.00 1.35 16.46
CA LYS A 161 -6.08 2.12 17.10
C LYS A 161 -7.45 1.70 16.55
N THR A 162 -7.53 1.38 15.27
CA THR A 162 -8.76 0.91 14.62
C THR A 162 -9.18 -0.45 15.17
N GLU A 163 -8.26 -1.40 15.26
CA GLU A 163 -8.53 -2.70 15.89
C GLU A 163 -8.95 -2.52 17.35
N TYR A 164 -8.24 -1.68 18.11
CA TYR A 164 -8.60 -1.41 19.51
C TYR A 164 -10.03 -0.86 19.63
N ALA A 165 -10.40 0.12 18.82
CA ALA A 165 -11.76 0.69 18.83
C ALA A 165 -12.86 -0.35 18.51
N LEU A 166 -12.52 -1.39 17.75
CA LEU A 166 -13.44 -2.46 17.36
C LEU A 166 -13.47 -3.64 18.34
N ARG A 167 -12.38 -3.87 19.08
CA ARG A 167 -12.12 -5.13 19.79
C ARG A 167 -11.74 -4.95 21.27
N TYR A 168 -11.64 -3.72 21.79
CA TYR A 168 -11.25 -3.52 23.20
C TYR A 168 -12.23 -4.20 24.17
N ASP A 169 -13.49 -4.37 23.78
CA ASP A 169 -14.52 -5.04 24.56
C ASP A 169 -14.39 -6.57 24.59
N GLU A 170 -13.43 -7.15 23.84
CA GLU A 170 -13.01 -8.55 24.00
C GLU A 170 -12.40 -8.80 25.40
N ASP A 171 -11.87 -7.76 26.06
CA ASP A 171 -11.47 -7.78 27.47
C ASP A 171 -12.24 -6.69 28.26
N PRO A 172 -13.14 -7.07 29.18
CA PRO A 172 -13.97 -6.12 29.93
C PRO A 172 -13.20 -5.14 30.82
N ARG A 173 -11.91 -5.40 31.11
CA ARG A 173 -11.04 -4.54 31.91
C ARG A 173 -10.27 -3.53 31.06
N LEU A 174 -10.40 -3.56 29.74
CA LEU A 174 -9.87 -2.52 28.86
C LEU A 174 -10.82 -1.32 28.77
N PRO A 175 -10.33 -0.09 28.97
CA PRO A 175 -11.16 1.10 28.84
C PRO A 175 -11.36 1.48 27.36
N ALA A 176 -12.54 2.00 27.02
CA ALA A 176 -12.79 2.54 25.67
C ALA A 176 -11.84 3.71 25.32
N ASP A 177 -11.44 4.48 26.33
CA ASP A 177 -10.48 5.59 26.21
C ASP A 177 -9.26 5.37 27.13
N PRO A 178 -8.24 4.64 26.66
CA PRO A 178 -7.05 4.36 27.45
C PRO A 178 -6.15 5.60 27.61
N TRP A 179 -6.24 6.60 26.72
CA TRP A 179 -5.52 7.88 26.86
C TRP A 179 -5.96 8.60 28.13
N ASN A 180 -7.27 8.76 28.33
CA ASN A 180 -7.78 9.46 29.50
C ASN A 180 -7.57 8.64 30.79
N ARG A 181 -7.73 7.32 30.74
CA ARG A 181 -7.51 6.45 31.90
C ARG A 181 -6.06 6.46 32.39
N TYR A 182 -5.10 6.38 31.46
CA TYR A 182 -3.68 6.25 31.78
C TYR A 182 -2.88 7.54 31.51
N LYS A 183 -3.56 8.70 31.55
CA LYS A 183 -3.01 10.02 31.19
C LYS A 183 -1.63 10.31 31.79
N LYS A 184 -1.43 9.92 33.06
CA LYS A 184 -0.16 10.12 33.79
C LYS A 184 1.05 9.47 33.09
N TYR A 185 0.88 8.27 32.54
CA TYR A 185 1.97 7.48 31.96
C TYR A 185 1.85 7.29 30.44
N TRP A 186 0.79 7.81 29.81
CA TRP A 186 0.54 7.58 28.40
C TRP A 186 1.68 8.09 27.51
N ARG A 187 2.12 9.34 27.73
CA ARG A 187 3.17 9.96 26.90
C ARG A 187 4.53 9.29 27.10
N SER A 188 4.89 8.96 28.34
CA SER A 188 6.15 8.27 28.67
C SER A 188 6.15 6.83 28.15
N ASN A 189 5.01 6.16 28.13
CA ASN A 189 4.81 4.86 27.48
C ASN A 189 4.72 4.96 25.95
N GLY A 190 5.23 6.02 25.30
CA GLY A 190 5.22 6.15 23.84
C GLY A 190 3.83 6.31 23.20
N GLY A 191 2.80 6.59 24.00
CA GLY A 191 1.41 6.71 23.60
C GLY A 191 0.83 5.42 23.01
N TRP A 192 0.05 5.56 21.92
CA TRP A 192 -0.51 4.39 21.22
C TRP A 192 0.57 3.39 20.80
N TYR A 193 1.79 3.84 20.48
CA TYR A 193 2.86 2.93 20.10
C TYR A 193 3.25 2.01 21.25
N GLY A 194 3.57 2.52 22.44
CA GLY A 194 3.91 1.62 23.55
C GLY A 194 2.68 0.94 24.17
N PHE A 195 1.47 1.48 24.02
CA PHE A 195 0.24 0.76 24.39
C PHE A 195 0.01 -0.49 23.53
N PHE A 196 0.45 -0.48 22.27
CA PHE A 196 0.45 -1.66 21.38
C PHE A 196 1.78 -2.43 21.40
N ASN A 197 2.69 -2.14 22.34
CA ASN A 197 4.05 -2.68 22.39
C ASN A 197 4.82 -2.55 21.06
N ARG A 198 4.61 -1.42 20.36
CA ARG A 198 5.26 -1.06 19.10
C ARG A 198 6.31 0.02 19.34
N ARG A 199 7.42 -0.07 18.61
CA ARG A 199 8.41 1.01 18.58
C ARG A 199 7.81 2.22 17.86
N LYS A 200 8.02 3.42 18.42
CA LYS A 200 7.66 4.68 17.77
C LYS A 200 8.46 4.80 16.45
N PRO A 201 7.83 5.20 15.33
CA PRO A 201 8.55 5.43 14.09
C PRO A 201 9.69 6.44 14.30
N THR A 202 10.88 6.10 13.80
CA THR A 202 12.05 6.98 13.80
C THR A 202 11.73 8.26 13.02
N LYS A 203 12.04 9.43 13.60
CA LYS A 203 11.80 10.72 12.95
C LYS A 203 12.72 10.83 11.72
N LYS A 204 12.11 10.91 10.54
CA LYS A 204 12.81 11.11 9.26
C LYS A 204 13.58 12.44 9.24
N TYR A 205 14.58 12.55 8.37
CA TYR A 205 15.39 13.77 8.24
C TYR A 205 14.56 14.99 7.82
N ALA A 206 14.81 16.14 8.45
CA ALA A 206 13.93 17.29 8.34
C ALA A 206 14.02 18.01 6.98
N ASN A 207 15.21 17.98 6.35
CA ASN A 207 15.48 18.72 5.13
C ASN A 207 16.38 17.93 4.17
N TRP A 208 16.46 18.43 2.94
CA TRP A 208 17.20 17.80 1.84
C TRP A 208 18.68 17.59 2.19
N LYS A 209 19.34 18.60 2.81
CA LYS A 209 20.78 18.58 3.08
C LYS A 209 21.17 17.45 4.04
N ILE A 210 20.48 17.35 5.17
CA ILE A 210 20.78 16.30 6.16
C ILE A 210 20.45 14.91 5.61
N CYS A 211 19.39 14.80 4.79
CA CYS A 211 19.00 13.55 4.14
C CYS A 211 20.04 13.12 3.08
N SER A 212 20.56 14.07 2.30
CA SER A 212 21.62 13.88 1.31
C SER A 212 22.92 13.45 1.99
N GLU A 213 23.37 14.17 3.03
CA GLU A 213 24.56 13.83 3.82
C GLU A 213 24.48 12.41 4.41
N ALA A 214 23.30 11.97 4.85
CA ALA A 214 23.09 10.60 5.33
C ALA A 214 23.19 9.56 4.21
N ALA A 215 22.60 9.82 3.04
CA ALA A 215 22.72 8.93 1.88
C ALA A 215 24.18 8.79 1.41
N ILE A 216 24.92 9.91 1.40
CA ILE A 216 26.35 9.96 1.05
C ILE A 216 27.18 9.18 2.07
N ARG A 217 26.90 9.33 3.37
CA ARG A 217 27.60 8.61 4.45
C ARG A 217 27.41 7.09 4.37
N LEU A 218 26.27 6.62 3.88
CA LEU A 218 26.03 5.20 3.61
C LEU A 218 26.76 4.68 2.36
N GLY A 219 27.45 5.56 1.64
CA GLY A 219 28.16 5.23 0.40
C GLY A 219 27.21 4.87 -0.76
N ILE A 220 25.95 5.30 -0.70
CA ILE A 220 24.97 5.03 -1.76
C ILE A 220 25.30 5.91 -2.95
N GLN A 221 25.58 5.30 -4.10
CA GLN A 221 26.05 6.03 -5.26
C GLN A 221 24.95 6.24 -6.31
N SER A 222 23.93 5.39 -6.39
CA SER A 222 22.90 5.48 -7.44
C SER A 222 21.47 5.42 -6.90
N GLN A 223 20.50 5.88 -7.69
CA GLN A 223 19.08 5.76 -7.34
C GLN A 223 18.65 4.29 -7.13
N PRO A 224 18.97 3.33 -8.03
CA PRO A 224 18.60 1.93 -7.80
C PRO A 224 19.23 1.35 -6.53
N GLU A 225 20.44 1.78 -6.19
CA GLU A 225 21.08 1.39 -4.95
C GLU A 225 20.38 2.01 -3.73
N TYR A 226 19.98 3.28 -3.82
CA TYR A 226 19.21 3.96 -2.78
C TYR A 226 17.91 3.22 -2.49
N GLU A 227 17.15 2.83 -3.52
CA GLU A 227 15.88 2.11 -3.35
C GLU A 227 16.06 0.77 -2.61
N ARG A 228 17.21 0.11 -2.79
CA ARG A 228 17.55 -1.13 -2.07
C ARG A 228 18.03 -0.86 -0.64
N ARG A 229 18.85 0.16 -0.44
CA ARG A 229 19.66 0.36 0.77
C ARG A 229 19.18 1.45 1.72
N TYR A 230 18.24 2.31 1.33
CA TYR A 230 17.82 3.44 2.19
C TYR A 230 17.32 3.01 3.58
N ARG A 231 16.85 1.77 3.73
CA ARG A 231 16.38 1.22 5.02
C ARG A 231 17.52 0.97 6.02
N GLU A 232 18.78 0.95 5.57
CA GLU A 232 19.96 0.88 6.44
C GLU A 232 20.01 2.08 7.41
N ASP A 233 19.49 3.24 7.00
CA ASP A 233 19.18 4.34 7.90
C ASP A 233 17.65 4.56 7.99
N PRO A 234 17.01 4.20 9.10
CA PRO A 234 15.56 4.28 9.24
C PRO A 234 15.04 5.73 9.25
N ARG A 235 15.89 6.76 9.18
CA ARG A 235 15.52 8.18 9.05
C ARG A 235 15.50 8.66 7.59
N LEU A 236 16.00 7.88 6.64
CA LEU A 236 15.90 8.20 5.20
C LEU A 236 14.48 8.00 4.66
N TYR A 237 14.11 8.80 3.67
CA TYR A 237 12.84 8.63 2.93
C TYR A 237 12.99 7.55 1.86
N SER A 238 11.92 6.84 1.52
CA SER A 238 11.92 5.96 0.34
C SER A 238 11.97 6.75 -0.97
N HIS A 239 11.32 7.93 -1.00
CA HIS A 239 11.24 8.84 -2.15
C HIS A 239 11.67 10.26 -1.72
N PRO A 240 12.99 10.51 -1.57
CA PRO A 240 13.50 11.83 -1.22
C PRO A 240 13.22 12.89 -2.29
N ASP A 241 13.11 12.47 -3.55
CA ASP A 241 12.75 13.29 -4.71
C ASP A 241 11.35 13.90 -4.60
N GLN A 242 10.38 13.11 -4.15
CA GLN A 242 9.03 13.60 -3.89
C GLN A 242 8.97 14.44 -2.62
N LYS A 243 9.69 14.02 -1.57
CA LYS A 243 9.69 14.74 -0.30
C LYS A 243 10.28 16.15 -0.43
N PHE A 244 11.34 16.30 -1.21
CA PHE A 244 12.07 17.55 -1.40
C PHE A 244 11.84 18.17 -2.78
N TYR A 245 10.71 17.86 -3.43
CA TYR A 245 10.43 18.23 -4.82
C TYR A 245 10.69 19.70 -5.17
N ARG A 246 10.42 20.62 -4.23
CA ARG A 246 10.63 22.08 -4.41
C ARG A 246 12.09 22.44 -4.68
N VAL A 247 13.03 21.76 -4.03
CA VAL A 247 14.48 22.00 -4.17
C VAL A 247 15.16 20.96 -5.05
N TRP A 248 14.51 19.82 -5.29
CA TRP A 248 15.12 18.65 -5.95
C TRP A 248 15.71 18.97 -7.32
N LYS A 249 14.90 19.51 -8.24
CA LYS A 249 15.36 19.86 -9.59
C LYS A 249 16.40 20.98 -9.56
N ALA A 250 16.16 22.02 -8.76
CA ALA A 250 17.07 23.17 -8.63
C ALA A 250 18.46 22.73 -8.18
N TYR A 251 18.52 21.80 -7.23
CA TYR A 251 19.78 21.31 -6.65
C TYR A 251 20.46 20.25 -7.54
N GLY A 252 19.84 19.80 -8.62
CA GLY A 252 20.46 18.85 -9.56
C GLY A 252 20.03 17.39 -9.38
N GLY A 253 18.91 17.15 -8.69
CA GLY A 253 18.26 15.85 -8.59
C GLY A 253 19.11 14.78 -7.90
N TRP A 254 18.92 13.53 -8.35
CA TRP A 254 19.64 12.36 -7.83
C TRP A 254 21.16 12.50 -7.81
N PRO A 255 21.82 13.03 -8.87
CA PRO A 255 23.25 13.26 -8.82
C PRO A 255 23.68 14.08 -7.61
N ALA A 256 23.09 15.27 -7.43
CA ALA A 256 23.45 16.14 -6.31
C ALA A 256 23.05 15.57 -4.94
N PHE A 257 21.93 14.86 -4.85
CA PHE A 257 21.48 14.22 -3.61
C PHE A 257 22.40 13.06 -3.17
N LEU A 258 23.09 12.41 -4.10
CA LEU A 258 24.02 11.31 -3.82
C LEU A 258 25.49 11.78 -3.91
N GLY A 259 25.74 13.10 -3.86
CA GLY A 259 27.10 13.65 -3.91
C GLY A 259 27.81 13.47 -5.25
N ARG A 260 27.10 13.12 -6.32
CA ARG A 260 27.63 13.10 -7.68
C ARG A 260 27.57 14.50 -8.29
N THR A 261 28.74 15.02 -8.57
CA THR A 261 28.99 16.31 -9.21
C THR A 261 28.44 16.37 -10.64
N ARG A 262 27.98 17.55 -11.10
CA ARG A 262 27.35 17.78 -12.40
C ARG A 262 28.37 17.57 -13.54
N ARG A 263 27.88 17.49 -14.78
CA ARG A 263 28.72 17.46 -16.00
C ARG A 263 29.74 18.63 -16.08
N HIS A 264 29.50 19.72 -15.36
CA HIS A 264 30.39 20.88 -15.23
C HIS A 264 31.59 20.71 -14.29
N ASP A 265 31.72 19.59 -13.59
CA ASP A 265 32.83 19.34 -12.66
C ASP A 265 33.99 18.55 -13.30
N ALA A 266 34.03 18.43 -14.63
CA ALA A 266 35.25 17.99 -15.28
C ALA A 266 36.34 19.04 -15.03
N TYR A 267 37.61 18.63 -14.97
CA TYR A 267 38.70 19.60 -15.05
C TYR A 267 38.52 20.50 -16.27
N GLU A 268 38.89 21.77 -16.19
CA GLU A 268 38.72 22.72 -17.30
C GLU A 268 39.85 22.53 -18.32
N THR A 269 41.03 22.12 -17.83
CA THR A 269 42.23 21.98 -18.64
C THR A 269 42.81 20.57 -18.58
N LEU A 270 43.52 20.20 -19.65
CA LEU A 270 44.20 18.91 -19.73
C LEU A 270 45.35 18.78 -18.72
N ASN A 271 45.94 19.90 -18.30
CA ASN A 271 46.99 19.91 -17.28
C ASN A 271 46.47 19.50 -15.90
N GLU A 272 45.27 19.95 -15.52
CA GLU A 272 44.65 19.52 -14.26
C GLU A 272 44.30 18.03 -14.29
N VAL A 273 43.86 17.51 -15.44
CA VAL A 273 43.65 16.07 -15.66
C VAL A 273 44.95 15.30 -15.43
N ILE A 274 46.05 15.74 -16.03
CA ILE A 274 47.37 15.11 -15.85
C ILE A 274 47.79 15.11 -14.38
N GLY A 275 47.61 16.25 -13.68
CA GLY A 275 47.91 16.36 -12.26
C GLY A 275 47.09 15.41 -11.38
N ALA A 276 45.80 15.26 -11.66
CA ALA A 276 44.92 14.33 -10.96
C ALA A 276 45.31 12.87 -11.20
N ILE A 277 45.62 12.50 -12.44
CA ILE A 277 46.06 11.14 -12.81
C ILE A 277 47.39 10.80 -12.12
N ARG A 278 48.32 11.75 -12.05
CA ARG A 278 49.58 11.61 -11.29
C ARG A 278 49.33 11.38 -9.82
N LYS A 279 48.43 12.16 -9.20
CA LYS A 279 48.09 12.02 -7.78
C LYS A 279 47.52 10.63 -7.45
N LEU A 280 46.80 10.01 -8.39
CA LEU A 280 46.30 8.64 -8.26
C LEU A 280 47.34 7.55 -8.55
N GLY A 281 48.55 7.92 -8.99
CA GLY A 281 49.61 6.98 -9.36
C GLY A 281 49.27 6.11 -10.57
N ILE A 282 48.46 6.63 -11.50
CA ILE A 282 48.04 5.90 -12.69
C ILE A 282 49.05 6.17 -13.82
N ILE A 283 49.73 5.13 -14.30
CA ILE A 283 50.84 5.25 -15.26
C ILE A 283 50.53 4.64 -16.64
N THR A 284 49.39 3.95 -16.77
CA THR A 284 48.94 3.36 -18.04
C THR A 284 47.47 3.67 -18.35
N GLN A 285 47.11 3.56 -19.63
CA GLN A 285 45.72 3.70 -20.08
C GLN A 285 44.81 2.63 -19.47
N ALA A 286 45.30 1.38 -19.35
CA ALA A 286 44.53 0.29 -18.77
C ALA A 286 44.22 0.51 -17.28
N GLU A 287 45.14 1.11 -16.54
CA GLU A 287 44.89 1.53 -15.16
C GLU A 287 43.90 2.69 -15.11
N TYR A 288 44.03 3.68 -15.99
CA TYR A 288 43.10 4.80 -16.04
C TYR A 288 41.66 4.35 -16.27
N LEU A 289 41.42 3.50 -17.27
CA LEU A 289 40.07 3.01 -17.55
C LEU A 289 39.48 2.22 -16.39
N ARG A 290 40.32 1.55 -15.58
CA ARG A 290 39.89 0.84 -14.39
C ARG A 290 39.68 1.76 -13.19
N ARG A 291 40.45 2.84 -13.04
CA ARG A 291 40.57 3.62 -11.80
C ARG A 291 40.15 5.08 -11.90
N PHE A 292 39.75 5.58 -13.07
CA PHE A 292 39.37 7.00 -13.24
C PHE A 292 38.24 7.44 -12.29
N HIS A 293 37.39 6.51 -11.87
CA HIS A 293 36.29 6.78 -10.94
C HIS A 293 36.75 7.08 -9.50
N GLU A 294 38.02 6.84 -9.17
CA GLU A 294 38.63 7.23 -7.89
C GLU A 294 38.70 8.76 -7.73
N ASP A 295 38.70 9.51 -8.85
CA ASP A 295 38.52 10.96 -8.84
C ASP A 295 37.21 11.33 -9.58
N PRO A 296 36.22 11.94 -8.88
CA PRO A 296 34.92 12.24 -9.47
C PRO A 296 34.95 13.27 -10.61
N LYS A 297 36.06 13.99 -10.81
CA LYS A 297 36.26 14.94 -11.91
C LYS A 297 36.85 14.31 -13.17
N LEU A 298 37.51 13.15 -13.05
CA LEU A 298 38.05 12.42 -14.20
C LEU A 298 36.93 11.80 -15.04
N ARG A 299 37.14 11.73 -16.35
CA ARG A 299 36.13 11.27 -17.32
C ARG A 299 36.63 10.00 -18.01
N ALA A 300 35.77 9.00 -18.19
CA ALA A 300 36.13 7.77 -18.92
C ALA A 300 36.61 8.02 -20.36
N ARG A 301 36.16 9.12 -20.99
CA ARG A 301 36.50 9.50 -22.37
C ARG A 301 37.09 10.92 -22.41
N PRO A 302 38.31 11.12 -21.89
CA PRO A 302 38.97 12.42 -21.90
C PRO A 302 39.26 12.89 -23.33
N ASP A 303 39.43 11.96 -24.28
CA ASP A 303 39.54 12.21 -25.73
C ASP A 303 38.36 12.97 -26.34
N ARG A 304 37.16 12.81 -25.76
CA ARG A 304 35.96 13.54 -26.17
C ARG A 304 35.81 14.84 -25.40
N THR A 305 36.08 14.81 -24.09
CA THR A 305 35.89 15.98 -23.22
C THR A 305 36.91 17.09 -23.52
N TYR A 306 38.16 16.74 -23.80
CA TYR A 306 39.27 17.68 -23.99
C TYR A 306 39.73 17.80 -25.45
N ARG A 307 38.89 17.38 -26.41
CA ARG A 307 39.23 17.39 -27.84
C ARG A 307 39.70 18.76 -28.33
N ASN A 308 39.03 19.82 -27.88
CA ASN A 308 39.27 21.21 -28.29
C ASN A 308 39.63 22.13 -27.10
N ALA A 309 40.12 21.56 -26.00
CA ALA A 309 40.45 22.33 -24.79
C ALA A 309 41.62 23.31 -25.02
N LYS A 310 41.67 24.40 -24.26
CA LYS A 310 42.80 25.35 -24.27
C LYS A 310 43.49 25.34 -22.90
N PRO A 311 44.80 25.64 -22.81
CA PRO A 311 45.71 25.99 -23.92
C PRO A 311 46.21 24.79 -24.74
N ILE A 312 46.12 23.58 -24.17
CA ILE A 312 46.56 22.34 -24.81
C ILE A 312 45.36 21.40 -24.93
N ASN A 313 45.14 20.85 -26.13
CA ASN A 313 44.07 19.91 -26.40
C ASN A 313 44.57 18.47 -26.58
N TRP A 314 43.61 17.52 -26.59
CA TRP A 314 43.90 16.09 -26.69
C TRP A 314 44.64 15.68 -27.98
N GLN A 315 44.40 16.37 -29.09
CA GLN A 315 45.09 16.09 -30.36
C GLN A 315 46.54 16.55 -30.32
N GLN A 316 46.78 17.74 -29.77
CA GLN A 316 48.13 18.33 -29.67
C GLN A 316 49.08 17.49 -28.83
N ILE A 317 48.57 16.79 -27.81
CA ILE A 317 49.42 15.92 -26.99
C ILE A 317 49.73 14.59 -27.68
N GLY A 318 49.04 14.20 -28.76
CA GLY A 318 49.19 12.88 -29.39
C GLY A 318 48.29 11.80 -28.77
N GLY A 319 47.14 12.19 -28.22
CA GLY A 319 46.15 11.29 -27.64
C GLY A 319 46.63 10.57 -26.38
N TRP A 320 46.24 9.30 -26.22
CA TRP A 320 46.57 8.52 -25.02
C TRP A 320 48.08 8.34 -24.81
N ASN A 321 48.83 8.05 -25.87
CA ASN A 321 50.29 7.93 -25.80
C ASN A 321 50.91 9.23 -25.32
N GLY A 322 50.43 10.35 -25.86
CA GLY A 322 50.73 11.69 -25.42
C GLY A 322 50.50 11.97 -23.95
N LEU A 323 49.30 11.63 -23.47
CA LEU A 323 48.88 11.88 -22.10
C LEU A 323 49.82 11.17 -21.12
N PHE A 324 50.10 9.89 -21.36
CA PHE A 324 50.97 9.11 -20.48
C PHE A 324 52.45 9.44 -20.66
N ALA A 325 52.87 9.90 -21.84
CA ALA A 325 54.20 10.47 -22.00
C ALA A 325 54.36 11.72 -21.12
N GLN A 326 53.38 12.63 -21.11
CA GLN A 326 53.42 13.80 -20.23
C GLN A 326 53.37 13.41 -18.75
N ILE A 327 52.54 12.44 -18.36
CA ILE A 327 52.49 11.94 -16.97
C ILE A 327 53.87 11.45 -16.51
N ARG A 328 54.62 10.74 -17.37
CA ARG A 328 55.95 10.18 -17.09
C ARG A 328 57.09 11.20 -17.18
N LEU A 329 56.98 12.22 -18.03
CA LEU A 329 58.05 13.23 -18.24
C LEU A 329 58.22 14.22 -17.10
N ALA A 330 57.27 14.33 -16.17
CA ALA A 330 57.40 15.20 -14.99
C ALA A 330 57.20 14.44 -13.67
N ALA A 331 57.52 13.14 -13.70
CA ALA A 331 57.82 12.32 -12.52
C ALA A 331 59.35 12.25 -12.40
#